data_AF-A0A507E329-F1
#
_entry.id   AF-A0A507E329-F1
#
_cell.length_a   1.000
_cell.length_b   1.000
_cell.length_c   1.000
_cell.angle_alpha   90.00
_cell.angle_beta   90.00
_cell.angle_gamma   90.00
#
_symmetry.space_group_name_H-M   'P 1'
#
loop_
_entity.id
_entity.type
_entity.pdbx_description
1 polymer ?
#
loop_
_entity_poly.entity_id
_entity_poly.type
_entity_poly.pdbx_seq_one_letter_code
_entity_poly.pdbx_strand_id
1 'polypeptide(L)'
;MAAVSEESIVRNRLLFDNRLLKKCARRFLIQNVSGKDNDATQFLTDLSQFEVGLRKHQLIHDMTEREIELYEEEKVRILADFEAGKTELAVLKEQLAAAQIVRANKLQYDDLAGKIMVYPTRANSLENAARLKAKIEQTRLQTESITKKQELRKKQLLTLVTAIHELQDSIQEDREMEEAKSMEESFADETPTPPQEEEEEGILEEEKDAMDVA
;
A
#
# COMPACT_ATOMS: atom_id res chain seq x y z
N MET A 1 26.11 78.03 24.06
CA MET A 1 26.63 77.25 25.20
C MET A 1 25.59 76.21 25.56
N ALA A 2 25.78 74.96 25.15
CA ALA A 2 24.83 73.89 25.44
C ALA A 2 24.82 73.63 26.95
N ALA A 3 23.65 73.71 27.58
CA ALA A 3 23.48 73.46 29.00
C ALA A 3 23.90 72.02 29.30
N VAL A 4 24.99 71.87 30.06
CA VAL A 4 25.49 70.59 30.54
C VAL A 4 24.38 69.96 31.40
N SER A 5 23.78 68.86 30.92
CA SER A 5 22.68 68.16 31.60
C SER A 5 23.10 67.75 33.01
N GLU A 6 22.22 67.92 34.01
CA GLU A 6 22.49 67.55 35.41
C GLU A 6 22.99 66.11 35.55
N GLU A 7 22.53 65.20 34.71
CA GLU A 7 22.97 63.81 34.67
C GLU A 7 24.46 63.69 34.30
N SER A 8 24.93 64.51 33.34
CA SER A 8 26.35 64.55 32.97
C SER A 8 27.22 65.16 34.07
N ILE A 9 26.68 66.09 34.87
CA ILE A 9 27.36 66.64 36.05
C ILE A 9 27.47 65.58 37.15
N VAL A 10 26.38 64.85 37.42
CA VAL A 10 26.37 63.76 38.41
C VAL A 10 27.29 62.63 37.98
N ARG A 11 27.27 62.23 36.70
CA ARG A 11 28.14 61.21 36.12
C ARG A 11 29.61 61.61 36.21
N ASN A 12 29.96 62.83 35.80
CA ASN A 12 31.34 63.35 35.95
C ASN A 12 31.77 63.42 37.42
N ARG A 13 30.87 63.80 38.33
CA ARG A 13 31.17 63.85 39.77
C ARG A 13 31.37 62.46 40.39
N LEU A 14 30.69 61.44 39.87
CA LEU A 14 30.88 60.04 40.27
C LEU A 14 32.18 59.45 39.71
N LEU A 15 32.52 59.80 38.47
CA LEU A 15 33.66 59.24 37.73
C LEU A 15 35.01 59.87 38.12
N PHE A 16 35.03 61.17 38.42
CA PHE A 16 36.26 61.88 38.81
C PHE A 16 36.39 61.95 40.33
N ASP A 17 37.33 61.17 40.89
CA ASP A 17 37.70 61.30 42.31
C ASP A 17 38.49 62.60 42.54
N ASN A 18 37.72 63.68 42.76
CA ASN A 18 38.24 65.01 43.06
C ASN A 18 38.93 65.08 44.44
N ARG A 19 38.89 64.02 45.26
CA ARG A 19 39.44 64.03 46.62
C ARG A 19 40.95 64.17 46.60
N LEU A 20 41.64 63.46 45.71
CA LEU A 20 43.10 63.52 45.57
C LEU A 20 43.56 64.89 45.06
N LEU A 21 42.88 65.44 44.06
CA LEU A 21 43.15 66.80 43.57
C LEU A 21 42.93 67.86 44.65
N LYS A 22 41.81 67.78 45.40
CA LYS A 22 41.53 68.68 46.54
C LYS A 22 42.52 68.51 47.69
N LYS A 23 43.11 67.33 47.87
CA LYS A 23 44.13 67.04 48.88
C LYS A 23 45.47 67.67 48.46
N CYS A 24 45.88 67.46 47.21
CA CYS A 24 47.07 68.10 46.62
C CYS A 24 46.96 69.63 46.68
N ALA A 25 45.82 70.21 46.27
CA ALA A 25 45.60 71.65 46.30
C ALA A 25 45.67 72.23 47.72
N ARG A 26 45.06 71.56 48.70
CA ARG A 26 45.15 71.98 50.11
C ARG A 26 46.56 71.89 50.66
N ARG A 27 47.31 70.84 50.35
CA ARG A 27 48.70 70.69 50.79
C ARG A 27 49.66 71.64 50.11
N PHE A 28 49.42 71.98 48.84
CA PHE A 28 50.14 73.04 48.15
C PHE A 28 49.99 74.37 48.90
N LEU A 29 48.75 74.74 49.25
CA LEU A 29 48.48 75.95 50.05
C LEU A 29 49.19 75.93 51.41
N ILE A 30 49.16 74.80 52.13
CA ILE A 30 49.84 74.66 53.42
C ILE A 30 51.36 74.78 53.27
N GLN A 31 51.95 74.17 52.24
CA GLN A 31 53.37 74.28 51.95
C GLN A 31 53.81 75.73 51.70
N ASN A 32 53.04 76.48 50.90
CA ASN A 32 53.33 77.88 50.60
C ASN A 32 53.26 78.80 51.83
N VAL A 33 52.51 78.41 52.88
CA VAL A 33 52.40 79.17 54.13
C VAL A 33 53.41 78.72 55.19
N SER A 34 53.69 77.42 55.29
CA SER A 34 54.56 76.81 56.31
C SER A 34 56.05 76.89 55.97
N GLY A 35 56.41 76.79 54.69
CA GLY A 35 57.80 76.85 54.20
C GLY A 35 58.71 75.72 54.66
N LYS A 36 58.18 74.64 55.27
CA LYS A 36 58.96 73.51 55.80
C LYS A 36 59.22 72.45 54.73
N ASP A 37 60.40 71.83 54.75
CA ASP A 37 60.76 70.77 53.78
C ASP A 37 59.91 69.50 53.90
N ASN A 38 59.45 69.17 55.11
CA ASN A 38 58.55 68.03 55.33
C ASN A 38 57.18 68.19 54.66
N ASP A 39 56.69 69.43 54.56
CA ASP A 39 55.41 69.72 53.92
C ASP A 39 55.56 69.67 52.38
N ALA A 40 56.74 70.00 51.85
CA ALA A 40 57.08 69.90 50.43
C ALA A 40 57.14 68.44 49.95
N THR A 41 57.82 67.57 50.70
CA THR A 41 57.94 66.14 50.39
C THR A 41 56.59 65.43 50.44
N GLN A 42 55.72 65.79 51.38
CA GLN A 42 54.35 65.28 51.43
C GLN A 42 53.50 65.75 50.25
N PHE A 43 53.63 67.01 49.82
CA PHE A 43 52.94 67.50 48.63
C PHE A 43 53.38 66.74 47.36
N LEU A 44 54.69 66.54 47.17
CA LEU A 44 55.22 65.79 46.04
C LEU A 44 54.74 64.34 46.03
N THR A 45 54.69 63.69 47.20
CA THR A 45 54.16 62.32 47.34
C THR A 45 52.69 62.25 46.93
N ASP A 46 51.88 63.21 47.36
CA ASP A 46 50.47 63.27 46.98
C ASP A 46 50.27 63.57 45.49
N LEU A 47 51.10 64.44 44.92
CA LEU A 47 51.07 64.75 43.49
C LEU A 47 51.44 63.52 42.65
N SER A 48 52.44 62.76 43.07
CA SER A 48 52.78 61.47 42.46
C SER A 48 51.63 60.46 42.55
N GLN A 49 50.95 60.37 43.69
CA GLN A 49 49.75 59.52 43.82
C GLN A 49 48.62 59.95 42.89
N PHE A 50 48.42 61.27 42.73
CA PHE A 50 47.44 61.81 41.79
C PHE A 50 47.80 61.50 40.34
N GLU A 51 49.06 61.65 39.94
CA GLU A 51 49.57 61.30 38.61
C GLU A 51 49.36 59.81 38.28
N VAL A 52 49.66 58.92 39.23
CA VAL A 52 49.40 57.48 39.08
C VAL A 52 47.89 57.20 38.93
N GLY A 53 47.06 57.90 39.71
CA GLY A 53 45.60 57.82 39.59
C GLY A 53 45.10 58.23 38.19
N LEU A 54 45.59 59.34 37.65
CA LEU A 54 45.24 59.80 36.30
C LEU A 54 45.64 58.79 35.23
N ARG A 55 46.87 58.24 35.30
CA ARG A 55 47.32 57.19 34.37
C ARG A 55 46.45 55.94 34.44
N LYS A 56 46.04 55.53 35.64
CA LYS A 56 45.12 54.40 35.83
C LYS A 56 43.77 54.67 35.16
N HIS A 57 43.20 55.86 35.33
CA HIS A 57 41.94 56.23 34.69
C HIS A 57 42.03 56.21 33.17
N GLN A 58 43.13 56.73 32.60
CA GLN A 58 43.38 56.66 31.17
C GLN A 58 43.48 55.21 30.67
N LEU A 59 44.20 54.34 31.40
CA LEU A 59 44.29 52.93 31.03
C LEU A 59 42.91 52.23 31.07
N ILE A 60 42.09 52.52 32.08
CA ILE A 60 40.72 51.98 32.18
C ILE A 60 39.87 52.49 31.02
N HIS A 61 39.98 53.76 30.67
CA HIS A 61 39.27 54.34 29.52
C HIS A 61 39.63 53.60 28.23
N ASP A 62 40.93 53.51 27.91
CA ASP A 62 41.42 52.81 26.72
C ASP A 62 41.01 51.33 26.71
N MET A 63 40.98 50.68 27.87
CA MET A 63 40.51 49.30 28.00
C MET A 63 39.00 49.21 27.71
N THR A 64 38.21 50.14 28.25
CA THR A 64 36.75 50.16 28.11
C THR A 64 36.35 50.42 26.65
N GLU A 65 37.06 51.30 25.94
CA GLU A 65 36.84 51.53 24.52
C GLU A 65 37.05 50.24 23.70
N ARG A 66 38.17 49.54 23.94
CA ARG A 66 38.42 48.24 23.28
C ARG A 66 37.38 47.19 23.65
N GLU A 67 36.94 47.14 24.90
CA GLU A 67 35.90 46.20 25.32
C GLU A 67 34.56 46.49 24.62
N ILE A 68 34.20 47.77 24.47
CA ILE A 68 32.98 48.17 23.73
C ILE A 68 33.06 47.71 22.28
N GLU A 69 34.19 47.97 21.60
CA GLU A 69 34.41 47.52 20.21
C GLU A 69 34.26 46.00 20.08
N LEU A 70 34.89 45.23 20.97
CA LEU A 70 34.79 43.77 20.99
C LEU A 70 33.34 43.30 21.21
N TYR A 71 32.60 43.93 22.11
CA TYR A 71 31.19 43.57 22.33
C TYR A 71 30.29 43.94 21.15
N GLU A 72 30.59 45.02 20.43
CA GLU A 72 29.88 45.37 19.21
C GLU A 72 30.13 44.35 18.08
N GLU A 73 31.39 43.93 17.89
CA GLU A 73 31.75 42.87 16.93
C GLU A 73 31.08 41.54 17.28
N GLU A 74 31.14 41.14 18.55
CA GLU A 74 30.51 39.92 19.05
C GLU A 74 28.99 39.94 18.85
N LYS A 75 28.35 41.09 19.11
CA LYS A 75 26.92 41.28 18.87
C LYS A 75 26.59 41.08 17.39
N VAL A 76 27.37 41.65 16.48
CA VAL A 76 27.16 41.48 15.04
C VAL A 76 27.31 40.02 14.64
N ARG A 77 28.32 39.31 15.17
CA ARG A 77 28.51 37.87 14.93
C ARG A 77 27.31 37.05 15.38
N ILE A 78 26.86 37.24 16.62
CA ILE A 78 25.70 36.51 17.18
C ILE A 78 24.44 36.76 16.34
N LEU A 79 24.22 37.99 15.88
CA LEU A 79 23.07 38.31 15.02
C LEU A 79 23.17 37.62 13.66
N ALA A 80 24.36 37.56 13.06
CA ALA A 80 24.59 36.84 11.81
C ALA A 80 24.34 35.33 11.97
N ASP A 81 24.85 34.72 13.05
CA ASP A 81 24.63 33.31 13.37
C ASP A 81 23.14 33.02 13.61
N PHE A 82 22.43 33.93 14.27
CA PHE A 82 21.00 33.81 14.50
C PHE A 82 20.18 33.83 13.21
N GLU A 83 20.50 34.75 12.29
CA GLU A 83 19.84 34.79 10.98
C GLU A 83 20.20 33.56 10.13
N ALA A 84 21.46 33.11 10.16
CA ALA A 84 21.85 31.85 9.51
C ALA A 84 21.04 30.66 10.05
N GLY A 85 20.92 30.53 11.37
CA GLY A 85 20.11 29.48 12.01
C GLY A 85 18.62 29.56 11.64
N LYS A 86 18.05 30.76 11.48
CA LYS A 86 16.67 30.91 10.98
C LYS A 86 16.51 30.41 9.54
N THR A 87 17.48 30.73 8.67
CA THR A 87 17.43 30.27 7.27
C THR A 87 17.55 28.74 7.19
N GLU A 88 18.45 28.14 7.96
CA GLU A 88 18.60 26.68 8.04
C GLU A 88 17.31 26.02 8.58
N LEU A 89 16.69 26.60 9.61
CA LEU A 89 15.43 26.12 10.15
C LEU A 89 14.30 26.16 9.10
N ALA A 90 14.25 27.20 8.26
CA ALA A 90 13.27 27.29 7.18
C ALA A 90 13.48 26.18 6.14
N VAL A 91 14.73 25.94 5.73
CA VAL A 91 15.08 24.86 4.79
C VAL A 91 14.73 23.49 5.37
N LEU A 92 15.07 23.23 6.64
CA LEU A 92 14.76 21.96 7.31
C LEU A 92 13.24 21.71 7.41
N LYS A 93 12.44 22.76 7.62
CA LYS A 93 10.97 22.66 7.62
C LYS A 93 10.42 22.25 6.25
N GLU A 94 10.94 22.83 5.18
CA GLU A 94 10.55 22.48 3.81
C GLU A 94 10.93 21.04 3.46
N GLN A 95 12.16 20.63 3.81
CA GLN A 95 12.62 19.25 3.64
C GLN A 95 11.77 18.26 4.43
N LEU A 96 11.39 18.60 5.67
CA LEU A 96 10.50 17.79 6.49
C LEU A 96 9.12 17.62 5.83
N ALA A 97 8.53 18.70 5.31
CA ALA A 97 7.25 18.65 4.61
C ALA A 97 7.34 17.76 3.36
N ALA A 98 8.39 17.90 2.56
CA ALA A 98 8.63 17.04 1.40
C ALA A 98 8.79 15.56 1.80
N ALA A 99 9.56 15.27 2.85
CA ALA A 99 9.74 13.92 3.36
C ALA A 99 8.43 13.30 3.88
N GLN A 100 7.57 14.10 4.52
CA GLN A 100 6.24 13.65 4.96
C GLN A 100 5.34 13.26 3.79
N ILE A 101 5.37 14.03 2.69
CA ILE A 101 4.63 13.69 1.46
C ILE A 101 5.13 12.36 0.88
N VAL A 102 6.45 12.18 0.77
CA VAL A 102 7.04 10.91 0.29
C VAL A 102 6.62 9.74 1.18
N ARG A 103 6.63 9.92 2.50
CA ARG A 103 6.18 8.90 3.46
C ARG A 103 4.70 8.56 3.28
N ALA A 104 3.84 9.56 3.10
CA ALA A 104 2.41 9.36 2.87
C ALA A 104 2.16 8.59 1.57
N ASN A 105 2.85 8.96 0.49
CA ASN A 105 2.76 8.24 -0.79
C ASN A 105 3.24 6.79 -0.65
N LYS A 106 4.35 6.56 0.07
CA LYS A 106 4.84 5.20 0.34
C LYS A 106 3.82 4.36 1.09
N LEU A 107 3.18 4.90 2.13
CA LEU A 107 2.13 4.19 2.87
C LEU A 107 0.93 3.84 1.97
N GLN A 108 0.54 4.73 1.05
CA GLN A 108 -0.52 4.44 0.09
C GLN A 108 -0.11 3.34 -0.90
N TYR A 109 1.14 3.34 -1.36
CA TYR A 109 1.65 2.27 -2.21
C TYR A 109 1.73 0.94 -1.48
N ASP A 110 2.16 0.94 -0.21
CA ASP A 110 2.23 -0.27 0.62
C ASP A 110 0.83 -0.85 0.88
N ASP A 111 -0.18 -0.01 1.17
CA ASP A 111 -1.58 -0.43 1.32
C ASP A 111 -2.14 -1.01 0.01
N LEU A 112 -1.89 -0.34 -1.12
CA LEU A 112 -2.31 -0.84 -2.43
C LEU A 112 -1.61 -2.15 -2.79
N ALA A 113 -0.31 -2.26 -2.52
CA ALA A 113 0.46 -3.49 -2.73
C ALA A 113 -0.11 -4.63 -1.88
N GLY A 114 -0.42 -4.37 -0.60
CA GLY A 114 -1.09 -5.33 0.28
C GLY A 114 -2.40 -5.85 -0.30
N LYS A 115 -3.26 -4.96 -0.82
CA LYS A 115 -4.50 -5.33 -1.50
C LYS A 115 -4.27 -6.15 -2.78
N ILE A 116 -3.26 -5.79 -3.57
CA ILE A 116 -2.91 -6.51 -4.80
C ILE A 116 -2.38 -7.92 -4.50
N MET A 117 -1.58 -8.09 -3.44
CA MET A 117 -1.00 -9.38 -3.07
C MET A 117 -2.03 -10.44 -2.62
N VAL A 118 -3.26 -10.04 -2.28
CA VAL A 118 -4.36 -10.98 -2.01
C VAL A 118 -4.75 -11.74 -3.27
N TYR A 119 -4.57 -11.14 -4.45
CA TYR A 119 -4.91 -11.76 -5.73
C TYR A 119 -3.77 -12.67 -6.21
N PRO A 120 -4.09 -13.78 -6.90
CA PRO A 120 -3.07 -14.66 -7.46
C PRO A 120 -2.23 -13.90 -8.49
N THR A 121 -0.97 -14.29 -8.60
CA THR A 121 -0.05 -13.69 -9.56
C THR A 121 -0.63 -13.76 -10.97
N ARG A 122 -0.38 -12.72 -11.77
CA ARG A 122 -0.84 -12.64 -13.17
C ARG A 122 -0.48 -13.90 -13.98
N ALA A 123 0.71 -14.46 -13.76
CA ALA A 123 1.14 -15.71 -14.39
C ALA A 123 0.20 -16.88 -14.06
N ASN A 124 -0.08 -17.12 -12.77
CA ASN A 124 -0.99 -18.17 -12.32
C ASN A 124 -2.43 -17.96 -12.85
N SER A 125 -2.89 -16.70 -12.92
CA SER A 125 -4.20 -16.38 -13.50
C SER A 125 -4.26 -16.71 -15.00
N LEU A 126 -3.21 -16.37 -15.76
CA LEU A 126 -3.11 -16.69 -17.19
C LEU A 126 -3.02 -18.20 -17.44
N GLU A 127 -2.26 -18.92 -16.63
CA GLU A 127 -2.16 -20.39 -16.71
C GLU A 127 -3.52 -21.04 -16.42
N ASN A 128 -4.20 -20.62 -15.35
CA ASN A 128 -5.54 -21.10 -15.03
C ASN A 128 -6.54 -20.81 -16.16
N ALA A 129 -6.48 -19.62 -16.76
CA ALA A 129 -7.31 -19.25 -17.89
C ALA A 129 -7.02 -20.13 -19.13
N ALA A 130 -5.75 -20.40 -19.44
CA ALA A 130 -5.35 -21.29 -20.52
C ALA A 130 -5.84 -22.72 -20.29
N ARG A 131 -5.67 -23.25 -19.07
CA ARG A 131 -6.16 -24.57 -18.67
C ARG A 131 -7.68 -24.68 -18.80
N LEU A 132 -8.42 -23.67 -18.33
CA LEU A 132 -9.88 -23.64 -18.44
C LEU A 132 -10.33 -23.60 -19.90
N LYS A 133 -9.68 -22.80 -20.76
CA LYS A 133 -9.96 -22.78 -22.20
C LYS A 133 -9.74 -24.14 -22.86
N ALA A 134 -8.62 -24.81 -22.56
CA ALA A 134 -8.36 -26.16 -23.07
C ALA A 134 -9.44 -27.16 -22.62
N LYS A 135 -9.88 -27.09 -21.37
CA LYS A 135 -10.95 -27.94 -20.84
C LYS A 135 -12.30 -27.68 -21.50
N ILE A 136 -12.62 -26.42 -21.80
CA ILE A 136 -13.84 -26.04 -22.54
C ILE A 136 -13.81 -26.66 -23.93
N GLU A 137 -12.71 -26.52 -24.67
CA GLU A 137 -12.58 -27.10 -26.01
C GLU A 137 -12.65 -28.63 -25.98
N GLN A 138 -11.99 -29.28 -25.03
CA GLN A 138 -12.10 -30.74 -24.85
C GLN A 138 -13.55 -31.17 -24.60
N THR A 139 -14.26 -30.48 -23.71
CA THR A 139 -15.65 -30.79 -23.38
C THR A 139 -16.58 -30.57 -24.59
N ARG A 140 -16.32 -29.52 -25.37
CA ARG A 140 -17.04 -29.23 -26.62
C ARG A 140 -16.87 -30.37 -27.62
N LEU A 141 -15.63 -30.81 -27.86
CA LEU A 141 -15.34 -31.93 -28.77
C LEU A 141 -15.98 -33.24 -28.31
N GLN A 142 -15.96 -33.53 -27.01
CA GLN A 142 -16.64 -34.70 -26.44
C GLN A 142 -18.15 -34.63 -26.65
N THR A 143 -18.76 -33.47 -26.41
CA THR A 143 -20.20 -33.25 -26.62
C THR A 143 -20.56 -33.42 -28.09
N GLU A 144 -19.75 -32.89 -29.01
CA GLU A 144 -19.93 -33.07 -30.45
C GLU A 144 -19.80 -34.56 -30.86
N SER A 145 -18.86 -35.29 -30.28
CA SER A 145 -18.73 -36.74 -30.52
C SER A 145 -19.95 -37.53 -30.02
N ILE A 146 -20.43 -37.21 -28.82
CA ILE A 146 -21.59 -37.88 -28.22
C ILE A 146 -22.85 -37.57 -29.03
N THR A 147 -23.07 -36.32 -29.42
CA THR A 147 -24.22 -35.93 -30.26
C THR A 147 -24.20 -36.65 -31.61
N LYS A 148 -23.05 -36.73 -32.28
CA LYS A 148 -22.90 -37.56 -33.51
C LYS A 148 -23.25 -39.02 -33.28
N LYS A 149 -22.80 -39.62 -32.17
CA LYS A 149 -23.16 -41.01 -31.80
C LYS A 149 -24.66 -41.16 -31.53
N GLN A 150 -25.28 -40.18 -30.87
CA GLN A 150 -26.72 -40.18 -30.60
C GLN A 150 -27.52 -40.08 -31.90
N GLU A 151 -27.13 -39.20 -32.83
CA GLU A 151 -27.77 -39.10 -34.16
C GLU A 151 -27.64 -40.39 -34.96
N LEU A 152 -26.46 -41.03 -34.94
CA LEU A 152 -26.26 -42.32 -35.59
C LEU A 152 -27.20 -43.38 -35.00
N ARG A 153 -27.28 -43.48 -33.67
CA ARG A 153 -28.20 -44.42 -33.00
C ARG A 153 -29.67 -44.13 -33.29
N LYS A 154 -30.07 -42.85 -33.36
CA LYS A 154 -31.42 -42.46 -33.79
C LYS A 154 -31.72 -42.94 -35.21
N LYS A 155 -30.78 -42.77 -36.14
CA LYS A 155 -30.91 -43.27 -37.53
C LYS A 155 -31.01 -44.79 -37.56
N GLN A 156 -30.14 -45.50 -36.85
CA GLN A 156 -30.17 -46.97 -36.74
C GLN A 156 -31.50 -47.48 -36.17
N LEU A 157 -32.02 -46.83 -35.11
CA LEU A 157 -33.32 -47.17 -34.53
C LEU A 157 -34.44 -46.96 -35.55
N LEU A 158 -34.42 -45.85 -36.30
CA LEU A 158 -35.44 -45.56 -37.30
C LEU A 158 -35.45 -46.64 -38.40
N THR A 159 -34.28 -47.08 -38.87
CA THR A 159 -34.15 -48.19 -39.83
C THR A 159 -34.67 -49.52 -39.27
N LEU A 160 -34.43 -49.79 -37.99
CA LEU A 160 -34.94 -50.99 -37.32
C LEU A 160 -36.46 -50.96 -37.21
N VAL A 161 -37.03 -49.79 -36.88
CA VAL A 161 -38.47 -49.56 -36.85
C VAL A 161 -39.08 -49.74 -38.24
N THR A 162 -38.49 -49.21 -39.31
CA THR A 162 -39.02 -49.43 -40.67
C THR A 162 -38.95 -50.90 -41.07
N ALA A 163 -37.86 -51.61 -40.77
CA ALA A 163 -37.76 -53.05 -41.05
C ALA A 163 -38.79 -53.88 -40.27
N ILE A 164 -39.13 -53.48 -39.03
CA ILE A 164 -40.21 -54.12 -38.26
C ILE A 164 -41.57 -53.87 -38.93
N HIS A 165 -41.84 -52.65 -39.41
CA HIS A 165 -43.09 -52.35 -40.14
C HIS A 165 -43.16 -53.16 -41.44
N GLU A 166 -42.08 -53.22 -42.22
CA GLU A 166 -42.02 -54.03 -43.45
C GLU A 166 -42.26 -55.53 -43.18
N LEU A 167 -41.72 -56.06 -42.08
CA LEU A 167 -42.00 -57.45 -41.66
C LEU A 167 -43.45 -57.63 -41.20
N GLN A 168 -44.03 -56.66 -40.50
CA GLN A 168 -45.45 -56.69 -40.11
C GLN A 168 -46.35 -56.65 -41.34
N ASP A 169 -46.02 -55.81 -42.32
CA ASP A 169 -46.72 -55.70 -43.60
C ASP A 169 -46.59 -57.01 -44.39
N SER A 170 -45.40 -57.60 -44.48
CA SER A 170 -45.18 -58.91 -45.11
C SER A 170 -45.96 -60.04 -44.43
N ILE A 171 -46.02 -60.08 -43.09
CA ILE A 171 -46.80 -61.08 -42.35
C ILE A 171 -48.31 -60.88 -42.60
N GLN A 172 -48.74 -59.62 -42.71
CA GLN A 172 -50.13 -59.28 -43.01
C GLN A 172 -50.50 -59.67 -44.45
N GLU A 173 -49.63 -59.39 -45.43
CA GLU A 173 -49.78 -59.82 -46.82
C GLU A 173 -49.79 -61.35 -46.94
N ASP A 174 -48.91 -62.06 -46.23
CA ASP A 174 -48.88 -63.52 -46.20
C ASP A 174 -50.17 -64.11 -45.60
N ARG A 175 -50.71 -63.50 -44.53
CA ARG A 175 -52.01 -63.87 -43.97
C ARG A 175 -53.15 -63.66 -44.97
N GLU A 176 -53.17 -62.51 -45.65
CA GLU A 176 -54.18 -62.21 -46.67
C GLU A 176 -54.07 -63.17 -47.87
N MET A 177 -52.86 -63.60 -48.24
CA MET A 177 -52.63 -64.62 -49.27
C MET A 177 -53.04 -66.04 -48.82
N GLU A 178 -52.81 -66.42 -47.56
CA GLU A 178 -53.31 -67.69 -47.01
C GLU A 178 -54.85 -67.70 -46.88
N GLU A 179 -55.45 -66.58 -46.49
CA GLU A 179 -56.91 -66.40 -46.51
C GLU A 179 -57.48 -66.48 -47.92
N ALA A 180 -56.80 -65.90 -48.92
CA ALA A 180 -57.19 -66.01 -50.33
C ALA A 180 -57.03 -67.45 -50.88
N LYS A 181 -55.95 -68.15 -50.54
CA LYS A 181 -55.72 -69.55 -50.93
C LYS A 181 -56.69 -70.53 -50.28
N SER A 182 -57.02 -70.33 -49.00
CA SER A 182 -58.05 -71.14 -48.32
C SER A 182 -59.45 -70.89 -48.87
N MET A 183 -59.73 -69.69 -49.38
CA MET A 183 -60.96 -69.39 -50.11
C MET A 183 -60.98 -70.03 -51.52
N GLU A 184 -59.83 -70.17 -52.17
CA GLU A 184 -59.66 -70.83 -53.48
C GLU A 184 -59.69 -72.37 -53.39
N GLU A 185 -59.14 -72.98 -52.32
CA GLU A 185 -59.28 -74.41 -52.03
C GLU A 185 -60.71 -74.81 -51.63
N SER A 186 -61.55 -73.88 -51.13
CA SER A 186 -62.95 -74.15 -50.80
C SER A 186 -63.90 -74.25 -52.02
N PHE A 187 -63.41 -74.01 -53.25
CA PHE A 187 -64.22 -74.03 -54.48
C PHE A 187 -63.95 -75.24 -55.41
N ALA A 188 -63.02 -76.15 -55.05
CA ALA A 188 -62.50 -77.14 -55.99
C ALA A 188 -62.70 -78.63 -55.63
N ASP A 189 -63.50 -78.99 -54.62
CA ASP A 189 -63.85 -80.42 -54.46
C ASP A 189 -65.26 -80.63 -53.88
N GLU A 190 -66.20 -80.95 -54.76
CA GLU A 190 -67.50 -81.53 -54.43
C GLU A 190 -67.73 -82.77 -55.32
N THR A 191 -68.11 -83.88 -54.67
CA THR A 191 -68.78 -85.12 -55.16
C THR A 191 -67.90 -86.42 -55.28
N PRO A 192 -68.45 -87.66 -55.13
CA PRO A 192 -68.63 -88.32 -53.83
C PRO A 192 -68.36 -89.87 -53.78
N THR A 193 -68.21 -90.40 -52.54
CA THR A 193 -68.58 -91.78 -52.02
C THR A 193 -67.85 -93.06 -52.49
N PRO A 194 -67.91 -94.24 -51.78
CA PRO A 194 -67.93 -94.57 -50.32
C PRO A 194 -67.04 -95.85 -50.00
N PRO A 195 -67.33 -96.69 -48.97
CA PRO A 195 -66.62 -96.84 -47.68
C PRO A 195 -65.86 -98.17 -47.48
N GLN A 196 -64.92 -98.26 -46.53
CA GLN A 196 -64.59 -99.52 -45.84
C GLN A 196 -64.21 -99.31 -44.36
N GLU A 197 -64.62 -100.30 -43.58
CA GLU A 197 -64.70 -100.42 -42.13
C GLU A 197 -63.36 -100.75 -41.45
N GLU A 198 -63.24 -100.25 -40.21
CA GLU A 198 -62.73 -100.89 -38.99
C GLU A 198 -61.27 -101.38 -38.92
N GLU A 199 -60.52 -100.85 -37.96
CA GLU A 199 -59.97 -101.68 -36.87
C GLU A 199 -59.67 -100.83 -35.63
N GLU A 200 -59.94 -101.47 -34.50
CA GLU A 200 -60.03 -101.01 -33.12
C GLU A 200 -58.64 -101.06 -32.43
N GLU A 201 -58.60 -100.74 -31.13
CA GLU A 201 -57.46 -100.66 -30.19
C GLU A 201 -56.82 -99.28 -30.07
N GLY A 202 -56.68 -98.67 -28.89
CA GLY A 202 -56.86 -99.15 -27.54
C GLY A 202 -55.96 -98.36 -26.58
N ILE A 203 -56.59 -97.66 -25.64
CA ILE A 203 -56.19 -97.45 -24.23
C ILE A 203 -54.75 -96.96 -23.90
N LEU A 204 -54.63 -95.77 -23.29
CA LEU A 204 -54.45 -95.59 -21.82
C LEU A 204 -54.01 -94.17 -21.46
N GLU A 205 -54.68 -93.65 -20.44
CA GLU A 205 -54.25 -92.55 -19.59
C GLU A 205 -52.85 -92.81 -19.01
N GLU A 206 -52.07 -91.75 -18.76
CA GLU A 206 -51.58 -91.55 -17.39
C GLU A 206 -51.17 -90.10 -17.10
N GLU A 207 -51.46 -89.78 -15.86
CA GLU A 207 -51.36 -88.52 -15.13
C GLU A 207 -49.91 -88.25 -14.66
N LYS A 208 -49.69 -87.06 -14.08
CA LYS A 208 -48.58 -86.66 -13.17
C LYS A 208 -47.24 -86.27 -13.83
N ASP A 209 -46.46 -85.31 -13.34
CA ASP A 209 -46.36 -84.76 -11.98
C ASP A 209 -45.75 -83.34 -11.99
N ALA A 210 -45.87 -82.70 -10.83
CA ALA A 210 -45.36 -81.39 -10.42
C ALA A 210 -43.83 -81.20 -10.55
N MET A 211 -43.38 -79.94 -10.61
CA MET A 211 -42.62 -79.25 -9.53
C MET A 211 -41.87 -78.01 -10.03
N ASP A 212 -42.04 -76.94 -9.25
CA ASP A 212 -41.10 -75.86 -8.87
C ASP A 212 -39.65 -75.90 -9.41
N VAL A 213 -39.07 -74.71 -9.66
CA VAL A 213 -38.22 -73.97 -8.70
C VAL A 213 -37.54 -72.78 -9.42
N ALA A 214 -37.68 -71.60 -8.81
CA ALA A 214 -36.81 -70.40 -8.75
C ALA A 214 -36.03 -69.93 -9.99
#